data_AF-A0AAV1LP42-F1
#
_entry.id   AF-A0AAV1LP42-F1
#
_cell.length_a   1.000
_cell.length_b   1.000
_cell.length_c   1.000
_cell.angle_alpha   90.00
_cell.angle_beta   90.00
_cell.angle_gamma   90.00
#
_symmetry.space_group_name_H-M   'P 1'
#
loop_
_entity.id
_entity.type
_entity.pdbx_description
1 polymer ?
#
loop_
_entity_poly.entity_id
_entity_poly.type
_entity_poly.pdbx_seq_one_letter_code
_entity_poly.pdbx_strand_id
1 'polypeptide(L)'
;MHNNYNIQISCYVINEITGDLPKCPIDKKQLNLPTHIELADPSFDQPSSIHMLIGADIFWDILKSKQRSLGLNRAKLISSHLGWLIAGPIPLNSIKQRQQINKTHCNHIITNQNKELSSFARNQR
;
A
#
# COMPACT_ATOMS: atom_id res chain seq x y z
N MET A 1 14.80 15.10 -6.41
CA MET A 1 14.31 16.35 -5.78
C MET A 1 13.64 15.95 -4.48
N HIS A 2 14.29 16.15 -3.33
CA HIS A 2 13.67 15.87 -2.03
C HIS A 2 12.63 16.96 -1.75
N ASN A 3 11.36 16.58 -1.72
CA ASN A 3 10.30 17.47 -1.26
C ASN A 3 10.43 17.62 0.27
N ASN A 4 10.56 18.85 0.78
CA ASN A 4 10.48 19.17 2.21
C ASN A 4 9.03 19.05 2.73
N TYR A 5 8.36 17.93 2.45
CA TYR A 5 7.04 17.67 2.99
C TYR A 5 7.18 17.12 4.40
N ASN A 6 6.44 17.73 5.33
CA ASN A 6 6.36 17.31 6.71
C ASN A 6 4.91 17.47 7.16
N ILE A 7 4.42 16.48 7.91
CA ILE A 7 3.11 16.53 8.55
C ILE A 7 3.22 15.88 9.92
N GLN A 8 2.53 16.45 10.90
CA GLN A 8 2.42 15.91 12.25
C GLN A 8 1.06 15.22 12.39
N ILE A 9 1.08 13.94 12.77
CA ILE A 9 -0.13 13.15 13.02
C ILE A 9 -0.04 12.42 14.36
N SER A 10 -1.21 12.13 14.93
CA SER A 10 -1.35 11.27 16.10
C SER A 10 -1.53 9.82 15.65
N CYS A 11 -0.59 8.94 16.00
CA CYS A 11 -0.62 7.53 15.62
C CYS A 11 -1.09 6.64 16.77
N TYR A 12 -1.90 5.62 16.46
CA TYR A 12 -2.16 4.51 17.37
C TYR A 12 -1.09 3.43 17.18
N VAL A 13 -0.36 3.08 18.24
CA VAL A 13 0.77 2.14 18.17
C VAL A 13 0.29 0.75 18.59
N ILE A 14 0.42 -0.21 17.67
CA ILE A 14 0.10 -1.63 17.88
C ILE A 14 1.27 -2.50 17.42
N ASN A 15 1.35 -3.72 17.94
CA ASN A 15 2.46 -4.64 17.63
C ASN A 15 2.52 -5.03 16.15
N GLU A 16 1.36 -5.19 15.50
CA GLU A 16 1.27 -5.60 14.10
C GLU A 16 0.01 -5.01 13.48
N ILE A 17 0.16 -4.37 12.31
CA ILE A 17 -0.97 -3.82 11.54
C ILE A 17 -1.59 -4.93 10.68
N THR A 18 -0.75 -5.61 9.90
CA THR A 18 -1.08 -6.80 9.12
C THR A 18 0.16 -7.68 8.98
N GLY A 19 -0.02 -8.96 8.70
CA GLY A 19 1.09 -9.79 8.23
C GLY A 19 1.61 -9.35 6.85
N ASP A 20 2.74 -9.88 6.42
CA ASP A 20 3.50 -9.40 5.27
C ASP A 20 2.68 -9.16 3.99
N LEU A 21 2.93 -8.02 3.35
CA LEU A 21 2.39 -7.64 2.05
C LEU A 21 3.51 -7.21 1.09
N PRO A 22 3.35 -7.45 -0.23
CA PRO A 22 2.38 -8.36 -0.83
C PRO A 22 2.60 -9.80 -0.33
N LYS A 23 1.55 -10.64 -0.36
CA LYS A 23 1.64 -12.03 0.12
C LYS A 23 2.61 -12.89 -0.69
N CYS A 24 2.89 -12.49 -1.93
CA CYS A 24 3.85 -13.12 -2.80
C CYS A 24 4.68 -12.04 -3.48
N PRO A 25 5.98 -12.30 -3.76
CA PRO A 25 6.79 -11.32 -4.47
C PRO A 25 6.22 -10.99 -5.86
N ILE A 26 6.41 -9.76 -6.29
CA ILE A 26 6.01 -9.26 -7.60
C ILE A 26 7.25 -9.15 -8.49
N ASP A 27 7.14 -9.55 -9.75
CA ASP A 27 8.15 -9.30 -10.76
C ASP A 27 8.04 -7.87 -11.30
N LYS A 28 8.86 -6.96 -10.76
CA LYS A 28 8.92 -5.56 -11.18
C LYS A 28 9.12 -5.38 -12.69
N LYS A 29 9.77 -6.33 -13.37
CA LYS A 29 9.99 -6.26 -14.82
C LYS A 29 8.69 -6.28 -15.61
N GLN A 30 7.67 -7.00 -15.14
CA GLN A 30 6.37 -7.10 -15.81
C GLN A 30 5.54 -5.81 -15.72
N LEU A 31 5.86 -4.94 -14.75
CA LEU A 31 5.15 -3.68 -14.54
C LEU A 31 5.59 -2.57 -15.50
N ASN A 32 6.71 -2.75 -16.22
CA ASN A 32 7.25 -1.76 -17.16
C ASN A 32 7.34 -0.35 -16.55
N LEU A 33 7.89 -0.25 -15.32
CA LEU A 33 8.02 1.03 -14.63
C LEU A 33 9.00 1.95 -15.37
N PRO A 34 8.74 3.28 -15.42
CA PRO A 34 9.69 4.24 -15.95
C PRO A 34 11.00 4.24 -15.16
N THR A 35 12.13 4.49 -15.82
CA THR A 35 13.49 4.43 -15.23
C THR A 35 13.83 5.55 -14.24
N HIS A 36 12.99 6.59 -14.13
CA HIS A 36 13.27 7.81 -13.35
C HIS A 36 12.15 8.17 -12.38
N ILE A 37 11.49 7.17 -11.79
CA ILE A 37 10.51 7.39 -10.71
C ILE A 37 11.07 6.90 -9.38
N GLU A 38 10.90 7.73 -8.35
CA GLU A 38 11.15 7.35 -6.96
C GLU A 38 9.82 6.86 -6.37
N LEU A 39 9.74 5.57 -6.03
CA LEU A 39 8.56 4.99 -5.39
C LEU A 39 8.53 5.36 -3.91
N ALA A 40 7.33 5.52 -3.35
CA ALA A 40 7.17 5.76 -1.92
C ALA A 40 7.63 4.55 -1.08
N ASP A 41 7.50 3.35 -1.64
CA ASP A 41 8.08 2.12 -1.11
C ASP A 41 8.92 1.46 -2.22
N PRO A 42 10.26 1.60 -2.18
CA PRO A 42 11.17 0.95 -3.14
C PRO A 42 11.12 -0.59 -3.13
N SER A 43 10.61 -1.16 -2.04
CA SER A 43 10.50 -2.60 -1.76
C SER A 43 9.08 -3.16 -1.87
N PHE A 44 8.12 -2.41 -2.42
CA PHE A 44 6.71 -2.80 -2.55
C PHE A 44 6.47 -4.17 -3.21
N ASP A 45 7.45 -4.67 -3.95
CA ASP A 45 7.41 -5.94 -4.67
C ASP A 45 7.81 -7.14 -3.82
N GLN A 46 8.32 -6.93 -2.61
CA GLN A 46 8.75 -8.00 -1.70
C GLN A 46 7.80 -8.09 -0.51
N PRO A 47 7.43 -9.32 -0.06
CA PRO A 47 6.67 -9.48 1.18
C PRO A 47 7.41 -8.82 2.36
N SER A 48 6.75 -7.87 3.01
CA SER A 48 7.27 -7.18 4.20
C SER A 48 6.12 -6.73 5.10
N SER A 49 6.42 -6.55 6.39
CA SER A 49 5.49 -5.97 7.35
C SER A 49 5.16 -4.50 7.00
N ILE A 50 3.94 -4.08 7.34
CA ILE A 50 3.51 -2.68 7.23
C ILE A 50 3.93 -1.94 8.50
N HIS A 51 4.69 -0.87 8.35
CA HIS A 51 5.13 -0.04 9.49
C HIS A 51 4.13 1.06 9.87
N MET A 52 3.32 1.54 8.92
CA MET A 52 2.38 2.65 9.15
C MET A 52 1.16 2.50 8.25
N LEU A 53 -0.02 2.68 8.84
CA LEU A 53 -1.28 2.83 8.10
C LEU A 53 -1.72 4.29 8.18
N ILE A 54 -1.90 4.91 7.03
CA ILE A 54 -2.31 6.31 6.91
C ILE A 54 -3.82 6.36 6.70
N GLY A 55 -4.51 7.14 7.55
CA GLY A 55 -5.95 7.32 7.50
C GLY A 55 -6.42 8.29 6.43
N ALA A 56 -7.74 8.39 6.29
CA ALA A 56 -8.39 9.31 5.35
C ALA A 56 -8.26 10.79 5.76
N ASP A 57 -7.91 11.05 7.02
CA ASP A 57 -7.69 12.37 7.62
C ASP A 57 -6.58 13.17 6.91
N ILE A 58 -5.52 12.50 6.47
CA ILE A 58 -4.40 13.14 5.76
C ILE A 58 -4.16 12.58 4.34
N PHE A 59 -4.98 11.61 3.92
CA PHE A 59 -4.82 10.93 2.63
C PHE A 59 -4.75 11.92 1.46
N TRP A 60 -5.67 12.89 1.41
CA TRP A 60 -5.74 13.86 0.33
C TRP A 60 -4.60 14.89 0.36
N ASP A 61 -4.05 15.18 1.54
CA ASP A 61 -2.92 16.09 1.70
C ASP A 61 -1.59 15.48 1.23
N ILE A 62 -1.49 14.14 1.25
CA ILE A 62 -0.31 13.41 0.78
C ILE A 62 -0.32 13.26 -0.74
N LEU A 63 -1.49 13.08 -1.34
CA LEU A 63 -1.61 12.89 -2.79
C LEU A 63 -1.30 14.18 -3.56
N LYS A 64 -0.68 14.00 -4.73
CA LYS A 64 -0.45 15.08 -5.70
C LYS A 64 -1.29 14.82 -6.95
N SER A 65 -1.36 15.82 -7.82
CA SER A 65 -2.21 15.79 -9.02
C SER A 65 -1.72 14.88 -10.16
N LYS A 66 -0.43 14.50 -10.20
CA LYS A 66 0.09 13.71 -11.32
C LYS A 66 -0.27 12.23 -11.17
N GLN A 67 -0.79 11.66 -12.24
CA GLN A 67 -1.02 10.23 -12.37
C GLN A 67 -0.55 9.74 -13.74
N ARG A 68 -0.15 8.47 -13.83
CA ARG A 68 0.27 7.85 -15.08
C ARG A 68 -0.19 6.41 -15.14
N SER A 69 -0.93 6.05 -16.18
CA SER A 69 -1.32 4.66 -16.42
C SER A 69 -0.13 3.82 -16.91
N LEU A 70 -0.01 2.57 -16.44
CA LEU A 70 0.95 1.59 -16.96
C LEU A 70 0.37 0.74 -18.11
N GLY A 71 -0.87 1.01 -18.52
CA GLY A 71 -1.56 0.36 -19.63
C GLY A 71 -3.01 0.01 -19.31
N LEU A 72 -3.73 -0.53 -20.30
CA LEU A 72 -5.10 -1.00 -20.11
C LEU A 72 -5.11 -2.18 -19.13
N ASN A 73 -6.03 -2.17 -18.16
CA ASN A 73 -6.14 -3.19 -17.11
C ASN A 73 -4.85 -3.44 -16.30
N ARG A 74 -4.03 -2.39 -16.15
CA ARG A 74 -2.80 -2.41 -15.34
C ARG A 74 -2.87 -1.37 -14.23
N ALA A 75 -1.93 -1.46 -13.31
CA ALA A 75 -1.77 -0.47 -12.26
C ALA A 75 -1.48 0.94 -12.83
N LYS A 76 -1.71 1.94 -11.99
CA LYS A 76 -1.42 3.34 -12.23
C LYS A 76 -0.38 3.80 -11.22
N LEU A 77 0.46 4.72 -11.68
CA LEU A 77 1.34 5.50 -10.83
C LEU A 77 0.59 6.75 -10.37
N ILE A 78 0.60 7.01 -9.08
CA ILE A 78 0.00 8.20 -8.47
C ILE A 78 1.10 8.94 -7.72
N SER A 79 1.34 10.19 -8.06
CA SER A 79 2.35 10.98 -7.36
C SER A 79 1.85 11.36 -5.98
N SER A 80 2.76 11.33 -5.00
CA SER A 80 2.49 11.80 -3.64
C SER A 80 3.68 12.60 -3.11
N HIS A 81 3.52 13.16 -1.91
CA HIS A 81 4.62 13.77 -1.18
C HIS A 81 5.68 12.76 -0.70
N LEU A 82 5.32 11.48 -0.57
CA LEU A 82 6.20 10.40 -0.11
C LEU A 82 6.93 9.68 -1.26
N GLY A 83 6.58 9.96 -2.51
CA GLY A 83 7.06 9.26 -3.71
C GLY A 83 5.90 8.83 -4.61
N TRP A 84 6.18 8.06 -5.66
CA TRP A 84 5.14 7.48 -6.53
C TRP A 84 4.53 6.24 -5.87
N LEU A 85 3.20 6.24 -5.80
CA LEU A 85 2.39 5.10 -5.36
C LEU A 85 2.02 4.25 -6.58
N ILE A 86 1.91 2.94 -6.39
CA ILE A 86 1.38 2.00 -7.38
C ILE A 86 -0.01 1.57 -6.90
N ALA A 87 -1.03 1.80 -7.72
CA ALA A 87 -2.42 1.48 -7.38
C ALA A 87 -3.15 0.80 -8.54
N GLY A 88 -3.95 -0.21 -8.24
CA GLY A 88 -4.75 -0.94 -9.22
C GLY A 88 -4.26 -2.37 -9.46
N PRO A 89 -4.78 -3.03 -10.50
CA PRO A 89 -4.57 -4.47 -10.69
C PRO A 89 -3.11 -4.77 -11.06
N ILE A 90 -2.55 -5.78 -10.40
CA ILE A 90 -1.26 -6.39 -10.75
C ILE A 90 -1.56 -7.63 -11.61
N PRO A 91 -1.00 -7.72 -12.83
CA PRO A 91 -1.19 -8.89 -13.68
C PRO A 91 -0.73 -10.18 -13.00
N LEU A 92 -1.49 -11.28 -13.15
CA LEU A 92 -1.18 -12.57 -12.51
C LEU A 92 0.19 -13.12 -12.90
N ASN A 93 0.62 -12.89 -14.14
CA ASN A 93 1.97 -13.27 -14.62
C ASN A 93 3.10 -12.48 -13.94
N SER A 94 2.78 -11.39 -13.24
CA SER A 94 3.73 -10.62 -12.44
C SER A 94 3.88 -11.20 -11.03
N ILE A 95 3.00 -12.10 -10.58
CA ILE A 95 3.10 -12.69 -9.24
C ILE A 95 4.05 -13.88 -9.31
N LYS A 96 5.16 -13.82 -8.56
CA LYS A 96 6.08 -14.95 -8.42
C LYS A 96 5.46 -15.97 -7.47
N GLN A 97 4.79 -16.97 -8.04
CA GLN A 97 4.25 -18.08 -7.25
C GLN A 97 5.40 -18.90 -6.65
N ARG A 98 5.44 -19.04 -5.32
CA ARG A 98 5.97 -20.27 -4.72
C ARG A 98 4.86 -21.31 -4.87
N GLN A 99 5.21 -22.51 -5.35
CA GLN A 99 4.30 -23.65 -5.31
C GLN A 99 3.73 -23.77 -3.88
N GLN A 100 2.40 -23.55 -3.74
CA GLN A 100 1.47 -23.86 -2.64
C GLN A 100 0.41 -22.75 -2.45
N ILE A 101 -0.53 -22.64 -3.40
CA ILE A 101 -1.75 -21.84 -3.22
C ILE A 101 -2.82 -22.74 -2.60
N ASN A 102 -2.83 -22.88 -1.27
CA ASN A 102 -3.97 -23.47 -0.55
C ASN A 102 -4.46 -22.59 0.63
N LYS A 103 -3.95 -21.37 0.80
CA LYS A 103 -4.47 -20.44 1.81
C LYS A 103 -4.68 -19.04 1.22
N THR A 104 -5.90 -18.78 0.77
CA THR A 104 -6.38 -17.42 0.57
C THR A 104 -6.64 -16.82 1.95
N HIS A 105 -5.67 -16.09 2.49
CA HIS A 105 -5.88 -15.30 3.71
C HIS A 105 -6.55 -13.98 3.31
N CYS A 106 -7.88 -13.95 3.36
CA CYS A 106 -8.60 -12.68 3.42
C CYS A 106 -8.43 -12.12 4.83
N ASN A 107 -7.82 -10.95 4.98
CA ASN A 107 -7.91 -10.18 6.22
C ASN A 107 -9.34 -9.63 6.33
N HIS A 108 -10.30 -10.49 6.63
CA HIS A 108 -11.61 -10.06 7.05
C HIS A 108 -11.47 -9.56 8.48
N ILE A 109 -11.60 -8.24 8.68
CA ILE A 109 -11.77 -7.70 10.04
C ILE A 109 -13.16 -8.18 10.48
N ILE A 110 -13.21 -9.27 11.24
CA ILE A 110 -14.40 -9.64 11.99
C ILE A 110 -14.32 -8.81 13.27
N THR A 111 -15.19 -7.80 13.42
CA THR A 111 -15.19 -6.84 14.52
C THR A 111 -15.56 -7.42 15.90
N ASN A 112 -15.36 -8.71 16.14
CA ASN A 112 -15.87 -9.37 17.34
C ASN A 112 -14.86 -9.62 18.47
N GLN A 113 -13.61 -9.12 18.40
CA GLN A 113 -12.69 -9.32 19.55
C GLN A 113 -11.87 -8.11 20.04
N ASN A 114 -11.86 -6.97 19.34
CA ASN A 114 -11.14 -5.79 19.84
C ASN A 114 -12.10 -4.62 20.07
N LYS A 115 -12.52 -4.41 21.34
CA LYS A 115 -13.30 -3.23 21.74
C LYS A 115 -12.62 -1.91 21.34
N GLU A 116 -11.29 -1.90 21.23
CA GLU A 116 -10.48 -0.73 20.86
C GLU A 116 -10.56 -0.33 19.38
N LEU A 117 -10.69 -1.28 18.44
CA LEU A 117 -10.88 -0.91 17.02
C LEU A 117 -12.28 -0.34 16.76
N SER A 118 -13.25 -0.72 17.60
CA SER A 118 -14.62 -0.20 17.51
C SER A 118 -14.73 1.27 17.92
N SER A 119 -13.83 1.78 18.77
CA SER A 119 -13.80 3.21 19.10
C SER A 119 -13.13 4.04 17.99
N PHE A 120 -12.10 3.51 17.33
CA PHE A 120 -11.48 4.17 16.17
C PHE A 120 -12.48 4.39 15.02
N ALA A 121 -13.30 3.39 14.71
CA ALA A 121 -14.33 3.50 13.67
C ALA A 121 -15.49 4.45 14.05
N ARG A 122 -15.77 4.67 15.34
CA ARG A 122 -16.82 5.61 15.80
C ARG A 122 -16.37 7.07 15.74
N ASN A 123 -15.07 7.34 15.86
CA ASN A 123 -14.50 8.70 15.78
C ASN A 123 -14.33 9.23 14.34
N GLN A 124 -14.74 8.45 13.33
CA GLN A 124 -14.69 8.81 11.91
C GLN A 124 -16.11 9.14 11.36
N ARG A 125 -17.08 9.43 12.23
CA ARG A 125 -18.42 9.96 11.87
C ARG A 125 -18.58 11.39 12.31
#